data_AF-A0A6G1SHE5-F1
#
_entry.id   AF-A0A6G1SHE5-F1
#
_cell.length_a   1.000
_cell.length_b   1.000
_cell.length_c   1.000
_cell.angle_alpha   90.00
_cell.angle_beta   90.00
_cell.angle_gamma   90.00
#
_symmetry.space_group_name_H-M   'P 1'
#
loop_
_entity.id
_entity.type
_entity.pdbx_description
1 polymer ?
#
loop_
_entity_poly.entity_id
_entity_poly.type
_entity_poly.pdbx_seq_one_letter_code
_entity_poly.pdbx_strand_id
1 'polypeptide(L)'
;RICVADGAEDPFVLPEASDPVFSNECQVEGVKHSGKARRGDGNDLTPNPRKLLMIGLELKKLSKIINDLAPVTDLPINARNKTRKEKNKLASRACRLKKKAQHEANKIKLYGLQREHQQVVMAIFDARKMIYKALTQHHSVCPADNQLSTSLKRLLDQCLMTVAGQTGDYVNSVLEKVVSGCIDGGLQA
;
A
#
# COMPACT_ATOMS: atom_id res chain seq x y z
N ARG A 1 -1.82 -10.00 -22.47
CA ARG A 1 -0.57 -10.04 -21.69
C ARG A 1 -0.04 -8.61 -21.68
N ILE A 2 0.18 -8.00 -20.52
CA ILE A 2 0.75 -6.64 -20.45
C ILE A 2 2.22 -6.77 -20.80
N CYS A 3 2.65 -6.18 -21.91
CA CYS A 3 4.04 -6.13 -22.32
C CYS A 3 4.55 -4.73 -21.97
N VAL A 4 5.41 -4.63 -20.96
CA VAL A 4 6.15 -3.41 -20.66
C VAL A 4 7.48 -3.52 -21.39
N ALA A 5 7.82 -2.52 -22.20
CA ALA A 5 9.07 -2.50 -22.93
C ALA A 5 10.24 -2.45 -21.93
N ASP A 6 11.16 -3.40 -22.07
CA ASP A 6 12.37 -3.54 -21.26
C ASP A 6 13.40 -2.52 -21.78
N GLY A 7 13.18 -1.24 -21.47
CA GLY A 7 14.17 -0.19 -21.64
C GLY A 7 15.18 -0.30 -20.50
N ALA A 8 16.47 -0.28 -20.80
CA ALA A 8 17.55 -0.36 -19.82
C ALA A 8 17.53 0.87 -18.89
N GLU A 9 16.63 0.87 -17.91
CA GLU A 9 16.59 1.83 -16.81
C GLU A 9 17.39 1.29 -15.62
N ASP A 10 17.97 2.19 -14.83
CA ASP A 10 18.74 1.84 -13.63
C ASP A 10 17.90 0.94 -12.71
N PRO A 11 18.35 -0.29 -12.37
CA PRO A 11 17.58 -1.23 -11.55
C PRO A 11 17.30 -0.72 -10.12
N PHE A 12 17.97 0.34 -9.66
CA PHE A 12 17.70 0.96 -8.37
C PHE A 12 16.63 2.07 -8.42
N VAL A 13 16.23 2.50 -9.62
CA VAL A 13 15.21 3.52 -9.85
C VAL A 13 13.91 2.83 -10.25
N LEU A 14 12.88 2.98 -9.41
CA LEU A 14 11.55 2.48 -9.75
C LEU A 14 10.82 3.47 -10.65
N PRO A 15 10.12 3.01 -11.71
CA PRO A 15 9.25 3.87 -12.50
C PRO A 15 8.12 4.42 -11.64
N GLU A 16 7.59 5.58 -12.03
CA GLU A 16 6.44 6.16 -11.36
C GLU A 16 5.24 5.21 -11.45
N ALA A 17 4.67 4.87 -10.30
CA ALA A 17 3.55 3.94 -10.22
C ALA A 17 2.35 4.54 -10.98
N SER A 18 1.95 3.88 -12.07
CA SER A 18 0.81 4.27 -12.88
C SER A 18 -0.13 3.07 -13.07
N ASP A 19 -1.43 3.35 -13.21
CA ASP A 19 -2.41 2.31 -13.52
C ASP A 19 -2.26 1.96 -15.02
N PRO A 20 -1.95 0.69 -15.36
CA PRO A 20 -1.73 0.25 -16.74
C PRO A 20 -2.99 0.39 -17.62
N VAL A 21 -4.17 0.59 -17.04
CA VAL A 21 -5.40 0.90 -17.79
C VAL A 21 -5.34 2.30 -18.42
N PHE A 22 -4.48 3.19 -17.91
CA PHE A 22 -4.34 4.57 -18.35
C PHE A 22 -2.96 4.91 -18.92
N SER A 23 -2.02 3.96 -18.97
CA SER A 23 -0.70 4.19 -19.55
C SER A 23 -0.79 4.22 -21.09
N ASN A 24 -0.12 5.20 -21.70
CA ASN A 24 -0.10 5.32 -23.16
C ASN A 24 0.73 4.20 -23.80
N GLU A 25 1.63 3.58 -23.02
CA GLU A 25 2.51 2.50 -23.45
C GLU A 25 1.82 1.12 -23.42
N CYS A 26 0.66 0.97 -22.76
CA CYS A 26 -0.04 -0.30 -22.66
C CYS A 26 -1.34 -0.29 -23.49
N GLN A 27 -1.23 -0.62 -24.77
CA GLN A 27 -2.40 -0.96 -25.59
C GLN A 27 -2.90 -2.36 -25.20
N VAL A 28 -3.92 -2.43 -24.35
CA VAL A 28 -4.61 -3.70 -24.09
C VAL A 28 -5.47 -4.03 -25.32
N GLU A 29 -4.99 -4.94 -26.17
CA GLU A 29 -5.75 -5.44 -27.33
C GLU A 29 -7.17 -5.87 -26.91
N GLY A 30 -8.18 -5.34 -27.61
CA GLY A 30 -9.59 -5.62 -27.35
C GLY A 30 -10.29 -4.71 -26.34
N VAL A 31 -9.56 -3.89 -25.57
CA VAL A 31 -10.16 -2.93 -24.62
C VAL A 31 -10.15 -1.53 -25.23
N LYS A 32 -11.13 -1.25 -26.11
CA LYS A 32 -11.50 0.14 -26.42
C LYS A 32 -12.10 0.73 -25.14
N HIS A 33 -11.36 1.58 -24.44
CA HIS A 33 -11.87 2.36 -23.32
C HIS A 33 -13.04 3.25 -23.81
N SER A 34 -14.24 2.70 -23.77
CA SER A 34 -15.49 3.37 -24.12
C SER A 34 -15.92 4.29 -22.98
N GLY A 35 -15.07 5.28 -22.67
CA GLY A 35 -15.41 6.49 -21.89
C GLY A 35 -15.81 6.31 -20.42
N LYS A 36 -15.71 5.10 -19.84
CA LYS A 36 -16.07 4.84 -18.43
C LYS A 36 -14.88 4.90 -17.47
N ALA A 37 -13.67 4.67 -17.96
CA ALA A 37 -12.45 4.91 -17.19
C ALA A 37 -12.20 6.42 -17.17
N ARG A 38 -12.55 7.08 -16.07
CA ARG A 38 -12.35 8.51 -15.89
C ARG A 38 -11.08 8.71 -15.07
N ARG A 39 -10.20 9.64 -15.51
CA ARG A 39 -9.17 10.19 -14.62
C ARG A 39 -9.91 10.88 -13.46
N GLY A 40 -9.97 10.21 -12.32
CA GLY A 40 -10.56 10.72 -11.09
C GLY A 40 -9.74 10.22 -9.90
N ASP A 41 -10.29 10.27 -8.69
CA ASP A 41 -9.65 9.84 -7.43
C ASP A 41 -8.97 8.44 -7.44
N GLY A 42 -9.29 7.58 -8.41
CA GLY A 42 -8.66 6.27 -8.56
C GLY A 42 -7.18 6.33 -8.94
N ASN A 43 -6.71 7.45 -9.49
CA ASN A 43 -5.32 7.67 -9.89
C ASN A 43 -4.51 8.46 -8.84
N ASP A 44 -5.19 9.04 -7.85
CA ASP A 44 -4.52 9.67 -6.73
C ASP A 44 -3.94 8.58 -5.82
N LEU A 45 -2.62 8.40 -5.85
CA LEU A 45 -1.92 7.42 -5.01
C LEU A 45 -1.55 7.97 -3.63
N THR A 46 -1.96 9.20 -3.29
CA THR A 46 -1.66 9.81 -2.00
C THR A 46 -2.31 9.01 -0.87
N PRO A 47 -1.55 8.50 0.11
CA PRO A 47 -2.10 7.72 1.21
C PRO A 47 -2.95 8.62 2.12
N ASN A 48 -4.16 8.15 2.48
CA ASN A 48 -5.02 8.85 3.44
C ASN A 48 -5.52 7.91 4.56
N PRO A 49 -4.73 7.76 5.64
CA PRO A 49 -5.07 6.89 6.77
C PRO A 49 -6.39 7.25 7.46
N ARG A 50 -6.72 8.55 7.59
CA ARG A 50 -7.99 9.01 8.14
C ARG A 50 -9.18 8.55 7.33
N LYS A 51 -9.10 8.67 6.00
CA LYS A 51 -10.15 8.21 5.09
C LYS A 51 -10.34 6.70 5.22
N LEU A 52 -9.25 5.93 5.30
CA LEU A 52 -9.33 4.48 5.53
C LEU A 52 -10.02 4.16 6.87
N LEU A 53 -9.65 4.85 7.96
CA LEU A 53 -10.27 4.68 9.27
C LEU A 53 -11.78 4.95 9.23
N MET A 54 -12.20 6.06 8.62
CA MET A 54 -13.62 6.43 8.51
C MET A 54 -14.43 5.40 7.71
N ILE A 55 -13.89 4.92 6.59
CA ILE A 55 -14.52 3.83 5.81
C ILE A 55 -14.65 2.56 6.66
N GLY A 56 -13.63 2.24 7.46
CA GLY A 56 -13.65 1.12 8.40
C GLY A 56 -14.75 1.23 9.45
N LEU A 57 -14.95 2.41 10.03
CA LEU A 57 -16.04 2.68 10.98
C LEU A 57 -17.42 2.56 10.32
N GLU A 58 -17.57 3.07 9.10
CA GLU A 58 -18.82 2.94 8.34
C GLU A 58 -19.13 1.48 8.00
N LEU A 59 -18.13 0.70 7.62
CA LEU A 59 -18.26 -0.74 7.40
C LEU A 59 -18.73 -1.46 8.67
N LYS A 60 -18.12 -1.18 9.83
CA LYS A 60 -18.56 -1.74 11.12
C LYS A 60 -20.03 -1.42 11.40
N LYS A 61 -20.45 -0.17 11.16
CA LYS A 61 -21.84 0.27 11.32
C LYS A 61 -22.79 -0.50 10.38
N LEU A 62 -22.43 -0.64 9.10
CA LEU A 62 -23.24 -1.38 8.13
C LEU A 62 -23.34 -2.86 8.46
N SER A 63 -22.23 -3.50 8.86
CA SER A 63 -22.23 -4.89 9.28
C SER A 63 -23.16 -5.11 10.47
N LYS A 64 -23.14 -4.21 11.47
CA LYS A 64 -24.07 -4.26 12.59
C LYS A 64 -25.53 -4.18 12.12
N ILE A 65 -25.87 -3.16 11.32
CA ILE A 65 -27.24 -3.00 10.80
C ILE A 65 -27.68 -4.25 10.00
N ILE A 66 -26.82 -4.81 9.15
CA ILE A 66 -27.14 -6.00 8.36
C ILE A 66 -27.42 -7.21 9.26
N ASN A 67 -26.62 -7.39 10.30
CA ASN A 67 -26.76 -8.51 11.25
C ASN A 67 -28.00 -8.36 12.15
N ASP A 68 -28.38 -7.14 12.50
CA ASP A 68 -29.55 -6.85 13.33
C ASP A 68 -30.88 -7.05 12.55
N LEU A 69 -30.85 -7.13 11.22
CA LEU A 69 -32.05 -7.34 10.40
C LEU A 69 -32.53 -8.79 10.47
N ALA A 70 -33.79 -8.98 10.92
CA ALA A 70 -34.46 -10.27 11.00
C ALA A 70 -34.31 -11.12 9.72
N PRO A 71 -34.14 -12.45 9.84
CA PRO A 71 -34.06 -13.35 8.69
C PRO A 71 -35.30 -13.19 7.80
N VAL A 72 -35.11 -13.22 6.48
CA VAL A 72 -36.22 -13.01 5.54
C VAL A 72 -37.26 -14.13 5.64
N THR A 73 -36.86 -15.32 6.08
CA THR A 73 -37.71 -16.49 6.35
C THR A 73 -38.76 -16.21 7.42
N ASP A 74 -38.39 -15.41 8.43
CA ASP A 74 -39.17 -15.24 9.66
C ASP A 74 -40.19 -14.10 9.53
N LEU A 75 -40.19 -13.40 8.40
CA LEU A 75 -41.06 -12.26 8.12
C LEU A 75 -42.34 -12.70 7.38
N PRO A 76 -43.47 -12.01 7.59
CA PRO A 76 -44.70 -12.25 6.86
C PRO A 76 -44.51 -11.96 5.36
N ILE A 77 -45.23 -12.71 4.50
CA ILE A 77 -45.00 -12.76 3.04
C ILE A 77 -45.01 -11.38 2.39
N ASN A 78 -45.92 -10.50 2.82
CA ASN A 78 -46.07 -9.13 2.36
C ASN A 78 -44.86 -8.22 2.67
N ALA A 79 -44.09 -8.52 3.73
CA ALA A 79 -42.91 -7.74 4.13
C ALA A 79 -41.59 -8.28 3.52
N ARG A 80 -41.54 -9.56 3.14
CA ARG A 80 -40.29 -10.23 2.67
C ARG A 80 -39.60 -9.51 1.51
N ASN A 81 -40.38 -9.05 0.52
CA ASN A 81 -39.83 -8.38 -0.66
C ASN A 81 -39.16 -7.04 -0.32
N LYS A 82 -39.76 -6.26 0.58
CA LYS A 82 -39.22 -4.98 1.04
C LYS A 82 -37.91 -5.20 1.79
N THR A 83 -37.89 -6.13 2.74
CA THR A 83 -36.69 -6.46 3.53
C THR A 83 -35.56 -6.99 2.66
N ARG A 84 -35.85 -7.86 1.67
CA ARG A 84 -34.82 -8.35 0.73
C ARG A 84 -34.18 -7.22 -0.07
N LYS A 85 -34.98 -6.28 -0.56
CA LYS A 85 -34.48 -5.10 -1.30
C LYS A 85 -33.57 -4.23 -0.42
N GLU A 86 -33.93 -4.05 0.84
CA GLU A 86 -33.14 -3.28 1.80
C GLU A 86 -31.82 -3.98 2.19
N LYS A 87 -31.88 -5.29 2.51
CA LYS A 87 -30.68 -6.12 2.76
C LYS A 87 -29.70 -6.05 1.59
N ASN A 88 -30.19 -6.22 0.35
CA ASN A 88 -29.36 -6.15 -0.85
C ASN A 88 -28.74 -4.75 -1.06
N LYS A 89 -29.49 -3.67 -0.73
CA LYS A 89 -28.97 -2.31 -0.80
C LYS A 89 -27.82 -2.09 0.19
N LEU A 90 -27.97 -2.54 1.43
CA LEU A 90 -26.93 -2.44 2.46
C LEU A 90 -25.71 -3.29 2.12
N ALA A 91 -25.91 -4.54 1.68
CA ALA A 91 -24.82 -5.42 1.25
C ALA A 91 -24.05 -4.84 0.06
N SER A 92 -24.75 -4.29 -0.93
CA SER A 92 -24.13 -3.62 -2.09
C SER A 92 -23.29 -2.41 -1.65
N ARG A 93 -23.77 -1.61 -0.69
CA ARG A 93 -23.01 -0.49 -0.12
C ARG A 93 -21.76 -0.98 0.62
N ALA A 94 -21.89 -2.00 1.46
CA ALA A 94 -20.76 -2.58 2.19
C ALA A 94 -19.68 -3.14 1.23
N CYS A 95 -20.09 -3.83 0.16
CA CYS A 95 -19.17 -4.33 -0.86
C CYS A 95 -18.39 -3.19 -1.54
N ARG A 96 -19.06 -2.11 -1.94
CA ARG A 96 -18.41 -0.92 -2.52
C ARG A 96 -17.42 -0.27 -1.56
N LEU A 97 -17.80 -0.12 -0.28
CA LEU A 97 -16.93 0.45 0.74
C LEU A 97 -15.73 -0.45 1.02
N LYS A 98 -15.88 -1.78 1.02
CA LYS A 98 -14.76 -2.72 1.15
C LYS A 98 -13.75 -2.54 0.01
N LYS A 99 -14.22 -2.38 -1.23
CA LYS A 99 -13.34 -2.08 -2.38
C LYS A 99 -12.61 -0.73 -2.21
N LYS A 100 -13.30 0.30 -1.71
CA LYS A 100 -12.69 1.61 -1.41
C LYS A 100 -11.65 1.51 -0.29
N ALA A 101 -11.97 0.80 0.81
CA ALA A 101 -11.03 0.57 1.91
C ALA A 101 -9.78 -0.17 1.43
N GLN A 102 -9.95 -1.19 0.59
CA GLN A 102 -8.81 -1.91 0.02
C GLN A 102 -7.93 -0.99 -0.84
N HIS A 103 -8.55 -0.13 -1.65
CA HIS A 103 -7.80 0.85 -2.45
C HIS A 103 -7.02 1.82 -1.56
N GLU A 104 -7.65 2.44 -0.55
CA GLU A 104 -6.96 3.35 0.37
C GLU A 104 -5.86 2.63 1.18
N ALA A 105 -6.07 1.39 1.61
CA ALA A 105 -5.05 0.57 2.26
C ALA A 105 -3.87 0.31 1.32
N ASN A 106 -4.12 0.01 0.05
CA ASN A 106 -3.04 -0.21 -0.93
C ASN A 106 -2.21 1.05 -1.17
N LYS A 107 -2.78 2.26 -1.11
CA LYS A 107 -2.00 3.52 -1.17
C LYS A 107 -1.01 3.61 -0.01
N ILE A 108 -1.47 3.31 1.21
CA ILE A 108 -0.60 3.29 2.40
C ILE A 108 0.51 2.25 2.24
N LYS A 109 0.19 1.05 1.75
CA LYS A 109 1.19 -0.01 1.49
C LYS A 109 2.21 0.42 0.47
N LEU A 110 1.77 0.98 -0.66
CA LEU A 110 2.65 1.48 -1.72
C LEU A 110 3.61 2.53 -1.15
N TYR A 111 3.10 3.48 -0.38
CA TYR A 111 3.92 4.49 0.27
C TYR A 111 4.97 3.89 1.22
N GLY A 112 4.58 2.94 2.07
CA GLY A 112 5.50 2.25 2.97
C GLY A 112 6.59 1.48 2.23
N LEU A 113 6.23 0.74 1.18
CA LEU A 113 7.17 0.00 0.33
C LEU A 113 8.12 0.92 -0.42
N GLN A 114 7.65 2.09 -0.87
CA GLN A 114 8.51 3.09 -1.51
C GLN A 114 9.55 3.65 -0.53
N ARG A 115 9.16 3.93 0.72
CA ARG A 115 10.12 4.37 1.76
C ARG A 115 11.12 3.28 2.12
N GLU A 116 10.67 2.03 2.28
CA GLU A 116 11.54 0.88 2.52
C GLU A 116 12.54 0.70 1.37
N HIS A 117 12.09 0.75 0.11
CA HIS A 117 12.95 0.69 -1.07
C HIS A 117 14.00 1.80 -1.06
N GLN A 118 13.61 3.06 -0.82
CA GLN A 118 14.53 4.18 -0.75
C GLN A 118 15.61 3.98 0.33
N GLN A 119 15.22 3.51 1.53
CA GLN A 119 16.16 3.23 2.62
C GLN A 119 17.16 2.14 2.23
N VAL A 120 16.68 1.04 1.64
CA VAL A 120 17.54 -0.06 1.20
C VAL A 120 18.51 0.39 0.10
N VAL A 121 18.04 1.16 -0.89
CA VAL A 121 18.89 1.70 -1.96
C VAL A 121 19.98 2.62 -1.40
N MET A 122 19.62 3.50 -0.46
CA MET A 122 20.60 4.36 0.22
C MET A 122 21.63 3.55 0.99
N ALA A 123 21.21 2.53 1.74
CA ALA A 123 22.11 1.65 2.47
C ALA A 123 23.07 0.89 1.53
N ILE A 124 22.60 0.44 0.36
CA ILE A 124 23.44 -0.18 -0.67
C ILE A 124 24.49 0.81 -1.18
N PHE A 125 24.09 2.06 -1.44
CA PHE A 125 25.02 3.10 -1.89
C PHE A 125 26.09 3.42 -0.84
N ASP A 126 25.70 3.55 0.42
CA ASP A 126 26.61 3.81 1.54
C ASP A 126 27.57 2.63 1.77
N ALA A 127 27.07 1.40 1.70
CA ALA A 127 27.88 0.20 1.78
C ALA A 127 28.94 0.15 0.65
N ARG A 128 28.53 0.44 -0.60
CA ARG A 128 29.46 0.54 -1.74
C ARG A 128 30.54 1.59 -1.51
N LYS A 129 30.16 2.78 -1.04
CA LYS A 129 31.08 3.89 -0.76
C LYS A 129 32.09 3.52 0.34
N MET A 130 31.63 2.84 1.39
CA MET A 130 32.50 2.37 2.47
C MET A 130 33.50 1.31 1.99
N ILE A 131 33.04 0.34 1.19
CA ILE A 131 33.91 -0.69 0.60
C ILE A 131 34.94 -0.03 -0.32
N TYR A 132 34.53 0.90 -1.19
CA TYR A 132 35.44 1.60 -2.08
C TYR A 132 36.50 2.41 -1.33
N LYS A 133 36.12 3.13 -0.28
CA LYS A 133 37.07 3.84 0.61
C LYS A 133 38.04 2.87 1.28
N ALA A 134 37.53 1.75 1.81
CA ALA A 134 38.38 0.73 2.43
C ALA A 134 39.42 0.18 1.44
N LEU A 135 39.01 -0.09 0.20
CA LEU A 135 39.90 -0.60 -0.87
C LEU A 135 40.92 0.43 -1.36
N THR A 136 40.57 1.72 -1.37
CA THR A 136 41.43 2.78 -1.93
C THR A 136 42.36 3.44 -0.90
N GLN A 137 41.95 3.47 0.38
CA GLN A 137 42.70 4.13 1.45
C GLN A 137 43.61 3.17 2.25
N HIS A 138 43.40 1.85 2.19
CA HIS A 138 44.25 0.88 2.88
C HIS A 138 45.32 0.28 1.97
N HIS A 139 46.57 0.73 2.11
CA HIS A 139 47.77 -0.01 1.67
C HIS A 139 48.17 -1.13 2.66
N SER A 140 47.45 -1.31 3.77
CA SER A 140 47.64 -2.41 4.72
C SER A 140 46.36 -2.62 5.51
N VAL A 141 45.54 -3.59 5.10
CA VAL A 141 44.43 -4.09 5.93
C VAL A 141 45.03 -5.17 6.83
N CYS A 142 45.14 -4.89 8.14
CA CYS A 142 45.44 -5.94 9.10
C CYS A 142 44.27 -6.94 9.11
N PRO A 143 44.51 -8.26 9.07
CA PRO A 143 43.46 -9.29 9.00
C PRO A 143 42.44 -9.28 10.16
N ALA A 144 42.72 -8.52 11.23
CA ALA A 144 41.89 -8.42 12.43
C ALA A 144 40.90 -7.24 12.42
N ASP A 145 40.89 -6.39 11.39
CA ASP A 145 40.03 -5.20 11.36
C ASP A 145 38.56 -5.53 11.03
N ASN A 146 37.82 -5.96 12.04
CA ASN A 146 36.37 -6.15 11.98
C ASN A 146 35.57 -4.84 11.83
N GLN A 147 36.23 -3.68 11.79
CA GLN A 147 35.59 -2.36 11.78
C GLN A 147 34.67 -2.14 10.58
N LEU A 148 35.08 -2.59 9.39
CA LEU A 148 34.24 -2.51 8.18
C LEU A 148 32.98 -3.38 8.34
N SER A 149 33.14 -4.63 8.79
CA SER A 149 32.03 -5.55 9.02
C SER A 149 31.06 -5.02 10.08
N THR A 150 31.56 -4.45 11.18
CA THR A 150 30.73 -3.82 12.22
C THR A 150 29.97 -2.61 11.67
N SER A 151 30.63 -1.79 10.86
CA SER A 151 30.00 -0.61 10.27
C SER A 151 28.94 -0.97 9.23
N LEU A 152 29.15 -2.03 8.44
CA LEU A 152 28.17 -2.57 7.51
C LEU A 152 26.96 -3.20 8.23
N LYS A 153 27.18 -3.94 9.33
CA LYS A 153 26.08 -4.45 10.17
C LYS A 153 25.23 -3.32 10.73
N ARG A 154 25.86 -2.26 11.23
CA ARG A 154 25.15 -1.07 11.73
C ARG A 154 24.30 -0.40 10.64
N LEU A 155 24.74 -0.38 9.38
CA LEU A 155 23.93 0.13 8.28
C LEU A 155 22.70 -0.76 8.02
N LEU A 156 22.85 -2.08 8.09
CA LEU A 156 21.72 -3.01 7.95
C LEU A 156 20.72 -2.82 9.09
N ASP A 157 21.20 -2.66 10.33
CA ASP A 157 20.34 -2.42 11.50
C ASP A 157 19.62 -1.06 11.44
N GLN A 158 20.12 -0.09 10.67
CA GLN A 158 19.47 1.21 10.47
C GLN A 158 18.29 1.15 9.48
N CYS A 159 18.20 0.13 8.63
CA CYS A 159 17.02 -0.16 7.81
C CYS A 159 15.92 -0.81 8.67
N LEU A 160 15.37 -0.05 9.61
CA LEU A 160 14.44 -0.53 10.63
C LEU A 160 13.02 -0.78 10.13
N MET A 161 12.66 -0.32 8.93
CA MET A 161 11.31 -0.42 8.41
C MET A 161 11.16 -1.61 7.46
N THR A 162 10.60 -2.71 7.96
CA THR A 162 10.18 -3.86 7.15
C THR A 162 8.69 -3.77 6.84
N VAL A 163 8.34 -3.35 5.62
CA VAL A 163 6.95 -3.27 5.15
C VAL A 163 6.63 -4.46 4.24
N ALA A 164 7.59 -4.87 3.42
CA ALA A 164 7.51 -6.07 2.59
C ALA A 164 7.21 -7.32 3.44
N GLY A 165 6.26 -8.13 2.99
CA GLY A 165 5.81 -9.32 3.72
C GLY A 165 4.91 -9.03 4.94
N GLN A 166 4.92 -7.81 5.49
CA GLN A 166 4.13 -7.41 6.67
C GLN A 166 3.19 -6.21 6.38
N THR A 167 2.78 -6.05 5.12
CA THR A 167 2.01 -4.89 4.67
C THR A 167 0.67 -4.69 5.39
N GLY A 168 0.08 -5.76 5.93
CA GLY A 168 -1.14 -5.68 6.74
C GLY A 168 -0.89 -5.02 8.09
N ASP A 169 0.15 -5.48 8.79
CA ASP A 169 0.54 -4.96 10.11
C ASP A 169 1.03 -3.53 10.01
N TYR A 170 1.76 -3.19 8.94
CA TYR A 170 2.13 -1.82 8.64
C TYR A 170 0.90 -0.90 8.56
N VAL A 171 -0.12 -1.26 7.77
CA VAL A 171 -1.36 -0.47 7.68
C VAL A 171 -2.05 -0.35 9.04
N ASN A 172 -2.10 -1.43 9.83
CA ASN A 172 -2.71 -1.41 11.16
C ASN A 172 -1.96 -0.46 12.10
N SER A 173 -0.63 -0.50 12.13
CA SER A 173 0.19 0.41 12.95
C SER A 173 -0.03 1.88 12.58
N VAL A 174 -0.19 2.18 11.29
CA VAL A 174 -0.52 3.52 10.80
C VAL A 174 -1.91 3.94 11.30
N LEU A 175 -2.90 3.06 11.22
CA LEU A 175 -4.25 3.34 11.72
C LEU A 175 -4.30 3.51 13.24
N GLU A 176 -3.53 2.75 14.01
CA GLU A 176 -3.40 2.90 15.46
C GLU A 176 -2.87 4.29 15.82
N LYS A 177 -1.85 4.78 15.10
CA LYS A 177 -1.35 6.15 15.24
C LYS A 177 -2.42 7.20 14.92
N VAL A 178 -3.27 6.95 13.92
CA VAL A 178 -4.41 7.85 13.65
C VAL A 178 -5.40 7.88 14.80
N VAL A 179 -5.71 6.72 15.38
CA VAL A 179 -6.59 6.61 16.54
C VAL A 179 -5.99 7.31 17.77
N SER A 180 -4.67 7.28 17.94
CA SER A 180 -3.98 8.01 19.02
C SER A 180 -3.84 9.52 18.78
N GLY A 181 -4.36 10.05 17.66
CA GLY A 181 -4.43 11.48 17.37
C GLY A 181 -3.50 11.97 16.26
N CYS A 182 -2.62 11.12 15.73
CA CYS A 182 -1.70 11.47 14.65
C CYS A 182 -2.43 11.50 13.30
N ILE A 183 -2.69 12.70 12.77
CA ILE A 183 -3.57 12.94 11.62
C ILE A 183 -3.22 12.10 10.39
N ASP A 184 -1.93 11.99 10.10
CA ASP A 184 -1.36 11.32 8.94
C ASP A 184 -0.89 9.89 9.26
N GLY A 185 -1.12 9.41 10.49
CA GLY A 185 -0.65 8.10 10.94
C GLY A 185 0.87 7.97 11.01
N GLY A 186 1.60 9.09 11.08
CA GLY A 186 3.06 9.12 11.11
C GLY A 186 3.69 8.77 9.77
N LEU A 187 2.99 9.01 8.66
CA LEU A 187 3.52 8.78 7.32
C LEU A 187 4.52 9.88 6.91
N GLN A 188 4.32 11.13 7.33
CA GLN A 188 5.21 12.26 7.03
C GLN A 188 6.29 12.52 8.10
N ALA A 189 6.39 11.65 9.10
CA ALA A 189 7.44 11.67 10.12
C ALA A 189 8.75 11.01 9.65
#